data_AF-D3NZU3-F1
#
_entry.id   AF-D3NZU3-F1
#
_cell.length_a   1.000
_cell.length_b   1.000
_cell.length_c   1.000
_cell.angle_alpha   90.00
_cell.angle_beta   90.00
_cell.angle_gamma   90.00
#
_symmetry.space_group_name_H-M   'P 1'
#
loop_
_entity.id
_entity.type
_entity.pdbx_description
1 polymer ?
#
loop_
_entity_poly.entity_id
_entity_poly.type
_entity_poly.pdbx_seq_one_letter_code
_entity_poly.pdbx_strand_id
1 'polypeptide(L)'
;MAPARTPLDDLRREIDQIDDAIHDLLMRRAAVVERIGAAKGNGAAEAGAAPIFLRPAREATILRRLMARHAGTFPAQVVVRIWREMITAFTRMQGPFAVAVYAPEERRGFWDVARDHFGGFVPMTAVNTPAAALRAVSEGTATVAVVPYPAEDDADPWWRFLVSADAGRPQVVARLPFGGRGNARGENRDALAIAAVPHEPTGDDRTLLSIEIGGDLSRGRLKDSLEACGLPPVSFCTWHPAGHAIGMSGGGPSVHLVEVADFVAHADPRLARLTERTGDIPVRVTVVGGYAVPLALG
;
A
#
# COMPACT_ATOMS: atom_id res chain seq x y z
N MET A 1 -22.46 26.46 49.78
CA MET A 1 -23.15 25.29 49.18
C MET A 1 -22.49 25.03 47.84
N ALA A 2 -21.96 23.83 47.62
CA ALA A 2 -21.53 23.43 46.28
C ALA A 2 -22.77 23.46 45.35
N PRO A 3 -22.64 23.93 44.10
CA PRO A 3 -23.77 23.98 43.18
C PRO A 3 -24.39 22.58 42.99
N ALA A 4 -25.72 22.53 42.90
CA ALA A 4 -26.43 21.27 42.70
C ALA A 4 -26.07 20.66 41.33
N ARG A 5 -25.69 19.38 41.32
CA ARG A 5 -25.35 18.64 40.10
C ARG A 5 -26.52 18.61 39.12
N THR A 6 -26.25 18.91 37.86
CA THR A 6 -27.22 18.83 36.77
C THR A 6 -27.11 17.49 36.02
N PRO A 7 -28.16 17.04 35.29
CA PRO A 7 -28.08 15.88 34.40
C PRO A 7 -26.97 16.00 33.34
N LEU A 8 -26.64 17.22 32.92
CA LEU A 8 -25.52 17.47 32.00
C LEU A 8 -24.16 17.22 32.67
N ASP A 9 -24.00 17.59 33.94
CA ASP A 9 -22.77 17.32 34.69
C ASP A 9 -22.55 15.82 34.90
N ASP A 10 -23.64 15.06 34.99
CA ASP A 10 -23.59 13.61 35.12
C ASP A 10 -23.12 12.95 33.81
N LEU A 11 -23.64 13.38 32.66
CA LEU A 11 -23.18 12.92 31.34
C LEU A 11 -21.72 13.30 31.05
N ARG A 12 -21.26 14.48 31.47
CA ARG A 12 -19.86 14.89 31.30
C ARG A 12 -18.91 13.99 32.08
N ARG A 13 -19.25 13.66 33.33
CA ARG A 13 -18.43 12.73 34.12
C ARG A 13 -18.41 11.32 33.55
N GLU A 14 -19.50 10.89 32.91
CA GLU A 14 -19.52 9.62 32.17
C GLU A 14 -18.53 9.66 30.98
N ILE A 15 -18.47 10.78 30.24
CA ILE A 15 -17.47 10.98 29.18
C ILE A 15 -16.05 10.93 29.75
N ASP A 16 -15.78 11.67 30.84
CA ASP A 16 -14.45 11.68 31.46
C ASP A 16 -13.99 10.26 31.86
N GLN A 17 -14.89 9.46 32.43
CA GLN A 17 -14.63 8.06 32.79
C GLN A 17 -14.33 7.19 31.57
N ILE A 18 -15.03 7.42 30.45
CA ILE A 18 -14.79 6.72 29.18
C ILE A 18 -13.43 7.12 28.61
N ASP A 19 -13.09 8.40 28.63
CA ASP A 19 -11.83 8.93 28.11
C ASP A 19 -10.63 8.40 28.90
N ASP A 20 -10.73 8.35 30.24
CA ASP A 20 -9.72 7.73 31.10
C ASP A 20 -9.53 6.25 30.74
N ALA A 21 -10.63 5.51 30.55
CA ALA A 21 -10.57 4.10 30.15
C ALA A 21 -9.97 3.90 28.76
N ILE A 22 -10.26 4.80 27.80
CA ILE A 22 -9.63 4.78 26.46
C ILE A 22 -8.13 5.00 26.61
N HIS A 23 -7.71 6.00 27.38
CA HIS A 23 -6.30 6.30 27.62
C HIS A 23 -5.56 5.10 28.24
N ASP A 24 -6.12 4.48 29.28
CA ASP A 24 -5.56 3.30 29.92
C ASP A 24 -5.41 2.11 28.95
N LEU A 25 -6.41 1.90 28.08
CA LEU A 25 -6.35 0.88 27.03
C LEU A 25 -5.25 1.18 26.00
N LEU A 26 -5.02 2.45 25.66
CA LEU A 26 -3.92 2.86 24.79
C LEU A 26 -2.56 2.59 25.43
N MET A 27 -2.39 2.92 26.71
CA MET A 27 -1.15 2.66 27.44
C MET A 27 -0.89 1.16 27.57
N ARG A 28 -1.92 0.37 27.87
CA ARG A 28 -1.81 -1.09 27.88
C ARG A 28 -1.43 -1.66 26.52
N ARG A 29 -2.00 -1.12 25.43
CA ARG A 29 -1.65 -1.52 24.07
C ARG A 29 -0.19 -1.17 23.75
N ALA A 30 0.29 -0.01 24.16
CA ALA A 30 1.67 0.42 24.00
C ALA A 30 2.65 -0.57 24.65
N ALA A 31 2.43 -0.93 25.92
CA ALA A 31 3.26 -1.90 26.63
C ALA A 31 3.31 -3.29 25.96
N VAL A 32 2.19 -3.73 25.36
CA VAL A 32 2.16 -4.98 24.58
C VAL A 32 2.97 -4.85 23.29
N VAL A 33 2.90 -3.71 22.61
CA VAL A 33 3.66 -3.44 21.37
C VAL A 33 5.16 -3.41 21.65
N GLU A 34 5.61 -2.82 22.75
CA GLU A 34 7.03 -2.80 23.13
C GLU A 34 7.59 -4.21 23.30
N ARG A 35 6.84 -5.07 24.01
CA ARG A 35 7.18 -6.50 24.16
C ARG A 35 7.24 -7.24 22.83
N ILE A 36 6.32 -6.93 21.90
CA ILE A 36 6.33 -7.49 20.53
C ILE A 36 7.58 -7.02 19.78
N GLY A 37 7.93 -5.73 19.89
CA GLY A 37 9.13 -5.16 19.29
C GLY A 37 10.39 -5.85 19.77
N ALA A 38 10.54 -6.05 21.09
CA ALA A 38 11.66 -6.76 21.69
C ALA A 38 11.74 -8.22 21.19
N ALA A 39 10.62 -8.94 21.16
CA ALA A 39 10.59 -10.32 20.66
C ALA A 39 11.00 -10.43 19.17
N LYS A 40 10.54 -9.50 18.32
CA LYS A 40 10.94 -9.42 16.91
C LYS A 40 12.42 -9.09 16.74
N GLY A 41 12.92 -8.13 17.51
CA GLY A 41 14.34 -7.75 17.49
C GLY A 41 15.25 -8.93 17.80
N ASN A 42 14.92 -9.68 18.86
CA ASN A 42 15.67 -10.88 19.24
C ASN A 42 15.63 -11.96 18.15
N GLY A 43 14.43 -12.30 17.64
CA GLY A 43 14.31 -13.33 16.59
C GLY A 43 14.97 -12.93 15.27
N ALA A 44 14.95 -11.64 14.91
CA ALA A 44 15.63 -11.16 13.70
C ALA A 44 17.15 -11.22 13.87
N ALA A 45 17.68 -10.86 15.04
CA ALA A 45 19.10 -10.98 15.35
C ALA A 45 19.58 -12.44 15.30
N GLU A 46 18.82 -13.39 15.86
CA GLU A 46 19.10 -14.82 15.78
C GLU A 46 19.12 -15.35 14.32
N ALA A 47 18.26 -14.79 13.46
CA ALA A 47 18.20 -15.14 12.04
C ALA A 47 19.19 -14.36 11.15
N GLY A 48 20.00 -13.45 11.72
CA GLY A 48 20.90 -12.59 10.95
C GLY A 48 20.20 -11.62 10.01
N ALA A 49 18.95 -11.24 10.31
CA ALA A 49 18.11 -10.38 9.49
C ALA A 49 17.67 -9.10 10.23
N ALA A 50 17.21 -8.09 9.49
CA ALA A 50 16.59 -6.90 10.08
C ALA A 50 15.13 -7.19 10.48
N PRO A 51 14.64 -6.69 11.63
CA PRO A 51 13.27 -6.90 12.05
C PRO A 51 12.27 -6.15 11.17
N ILE A 52 11.17 -6.81 10.79
CA ILE A 52 10.09 -6.23 9.98
C ILE A 52 8.96 -5.72 10.89
N PHE A 53 8.80 -4.40 10.95
CA PHE A 53 7.78 -3.76 11.79
C PHE A 53 6.51 -3.37 11.03
N LEU A 54 6.65 -2.91 9.78
CA LEU A 54 5.53 -2.58 8.89
C LEU A 54 4.87 -3.87 8.37
N ARG A 55 3.56 -4.02 8.59
CA ARG A 55 2.80 -5.20 8.15
C ARG A 55 1.42 -4.80 7.59
N PRO A 56 1.35 -4.31 6.34
CA PRO A 56 0.13 -3.75 5.77
C PRO A 56 -1.04 -4.74 5.72
N ALA A 57 -0.77 -6.02 5.47
CA ALA A 57 -1.77 -7.08 5.51
C ALA A 57 -2.46 -7.20 6.89
N ARG A 58 -1.68 -7.10 7.96
CA ARG A 58 -2.19 -7.11 9.33
C ARG A 58 -3.04 -5.87 9.63
N GLU A 59 -2.63 -4.71 9.14
CA GLU A 59 -3.37 -3.46 9.28
C GLU A 59 -4.74 -3.53 8.59
N ALA A 60 -4.76 -3.99 7.34
CA ALA A 60 -5.99 -4.20 6.58
C ALA A 60 -6.94 -5.16 7.31
N THR A 61 -6.41 -6.28 7.83
CA THR A 61 -7.18 -7.25 8.63
C THR A 61 -7.79 -6.62 9.88
N ILE A 62 -7.02 -5.80 10.60
CA ILE A 62 -7.51 -5.08 11.80
C ILE A 62 -8.64 -4.14 11.41
N LEU A 63 -8.44 -3.33 10.38
CA LEU A 63 -9.42 -2.33 9.94
C LEU A 63 -10.72 -2.98 9.42
N ARG A 64 -10.62 -4.02 8.58
CA ARG A 64 -11.79 -4.79 8.12
C ARG A 64 -12.57 -5.40 9.27
N ARG A 65 -11.89 -6.02 10.24
CA ARG A 65 -12.53 -6.57 11.44
C ARG A 65 -13.26 -5.49 12.24
N LEU A 66 -12.68 -4.29 12.35
CA LEU A 66 -13.31 -3.17 13.06
C LEU A 66 -14.54 -2.64 12.32
N MET A 67 -14.48 -2.53 10.99
CA MET A 67 -15.62 -2.14 10.17
C MET A 67 -16.74 -3.18 10.22
N ALA A 68 -16.41 -4.48 10.18
CA ALA A 68 -17.41 -5.55 10.25
C ALA A 68 -18.20 -5.60 11.57
N ARG A 69 -17.59 -5.13 12.68
CA ARG A 69 -18.26 -5.04 14.00
C ARG A 69 -18.80 -3.65 14.33
N HIS A 70 -18.61 -2.68 13.44
CA HIS A 70 -18.96 -1.29 13.70
C HIS A 70 -20.47 -1.13 13.71
N ALA A 71 -20.99 -0.46 14.74
CA ALA A 71 -22.39 -0.16 14.92
C ALA A 71 -22.54 1.18 15.67
N GLY A 72 -23.68 1.83 15.52
CA GLY A 72 -23.97 3.13 16.12
C GLY A 72 -23.71 4.30 15.16
N THR A 73 -23.69 5.52 15.72
CA THR A 73 -23.69 6.78 14.95
C THR A 73 -22.31 7.39 14.75
N PHE A 74 -21.27 6.86 15.40
CA PHE A 74 -19.91 7.39 15.26
C PHE A 74 -19.37 7.10 13.84
N PRO A 75 -18.82 8.08 13.10
CA PRO A 75 -18.47 7.86 11.69
C PRO A 75 -17.37 6.80 11.47
N ALA A 76 -17.65 5.78 10.64
CA ALA A 76 -16.72 4.69 10.33
C ALA A 76 -15.35 5.17 9.79
N GLN A 77 -15.36 6.19 8.93
CA GLN A 77 -14.14 6.82 8.40
C GLN A 77 -13.24 7.42 9.50
N VAL A 78 -13.83 7.94 10.58
CA VAL A 78 -13.08 8.49 11.73
C VAL A 78 -12.45 7.36 12.53
N VAL A 79 -13.15 6.23 12.72
CA VAL A 79 -12.58 5.02 13.33
C VAL A 79 -11.34 4.57 12.56
N VAL A 80 -11.40 4.53 11.23
CA VAL A 80 -10.24 4.14 10.41
C VAL A 80 -9.06 5.08 10.63
N ARG A 81 -9.29 6.40 10.62
CA ARG A 81 -8.23 7.40 10.85
C ARG A 81 -7.58 7.27 12.23
N ILE A 82 -8.39 7.12 13.29
CA ILE A 82 -7.91 6.90 14.67
C ILE A 82 -7.03 5.64 14.72
N TRP A 83 -7.47 4.54 14.11
CA TRP A 83 -6.69 3.31 14.10
C TRP A 83 -5.41 3.40 13.27
N ARG A 84 -5.41 4.16 12.17
CA ARG A 84 -4.21 4.38 11.35
C ARG A 84 -3.14 5.19 12.07
N GLU A 85 -3.54 6.27 12.76
CA GLU A 85 -2.62 7.05 13.60
C GLU A 85 -1.97 6.15 14.66
N MET A 86 -2.78 5.39 15.38
CA MET A 86 -2.27 4.46 16.39
C MET A 86 -1.35 3.38 15.79
N ILE A 87 -1.76 2.73 14.71
CA ILE A 87 -0.98 1.68 14.04
C ILE A 87 0.40 2.24 13.67
N THR A 88 0.43 3.41 13.05
CA THR A 88 1.68 4.01 12.58
C THR A 88 2.57 4.45 13.73
N ALA A 89 2.01 5.03 14.79
CA ALA A 89 2.74 5.36 16.02
C ALA A 89 3.35 4.09 16.66
N PHE A 90 2.58 3.01 16.79
CA PHE A 90 3.05 1.74 17.35
C PHE A 90 4.08 1.03 16.46
N THR A 91 4.00 1.17 15.15
CA THR A 91 5.05 0.68 14.24
C THR A 91 6.36 1.44 14.50
N ARG A 92 6.30 2.77 14.64
CA ARG A 92 7.48 3.59 14.93
C ARG A 92 8.06 3.37 16.33
N MET A 93 7.25 3.00 17.32
CA MET A 93 7.75 2.61 18.65
C MET A 93 8.65 1.36 18.59
N GLN A 94 8.45 0.48 17.61
CA GLN A 94 9.25 -0.74 17.48
C GLN A 94 10.57 -0.51 16.74
N GLY A 95 10.68 0.55 15.93
CA GLY A 95 11.90 0.89 15.20
C GLY A 95 11.75 2.08 14.25
N PRO A 96 12.84 2.52 13.58
CA PRO A 96 12.81 3.65 12.67
C PRO A 96 11.71 3.50 11.60
N PHE A 97 10.92 4.56 11.45
CA PHE A 97 9.85 4.62 10.46
C PHE A 97 9.79 6.04 9.88
N ALA A 98 10.04 6.17 8.58
CA ALA A 98 10.01 7.45 7.86
C ALA A 98 9.39 7.27 6.46
N VAL A 99 8.80 8.33 5.91
CA VAL A 99 8.09 8.28 4.63
C VAL A 99 8.67 9.31 3.65
N ALA A 100 9.05 8.87 2.46
CA ALA A 100 9.34 9.75 1.33
C ALA A 100 8.09 9.91 0.47
N VAL A 101 7.67 11.15 0.19
CA VAL A 101 6.40 11.42 -0.51
C VAL A 101 6.69 12.16 -1.80
N TYR A 102 6.27 11.60 -2.94
CA TYR A 102 6.18 12.38 -4.17
C TYR A 102 5.13 13.49 -3.99
N ALA A 103 5.59 14.72 -3.79
CA ALA A 103 4.72 15.87 -3.56
C ALA A 103 5.38 17.15 -4.08
N PRO A 104 5.69 17.25 -5.39
CA PRO A 104 6.14 18.51 -5.97
C PRO A 104 5.04 19.58 -5.83
N GLU A 105 5.40 20.84 -6.08
CA GLU A 105 4.56 21.99 -5.78
C GLU A 105 3.16 21.92 -6.42
N GLU A 106 3.10 21.42 -7.64
CA GLU A 106 1.89 21.22 -8.44
C GLU A 106 1.09 19.94 -8.07
N ARG A 107 1.69 19.02 -7.30
CA ARG A 107 1.06 17.77 -6.84
C ARG A 107 1.13 17.59 -5.31
N ARG A 108 1.11 18.69 -4.54
CA ARG A 108 1.15 18.68 -3.05
C ARG A 108 0.08 17.80 -2.40
N GLY A 109 -0.99 17.47 -3.11
CA GLY A 109 -2.07 16.60 -2.64
C GLY A 109 -1.68 15.21 -2.17
N PHE A 110 -0.58 14.65 -2.68
CA PHE A 110 -0.07 13.36 -2.21
C PHE A 110 0.47 13.44 -0.77
N TRP A 111 0.86 14.63 -0.31
CA TRP A 111 1.18 14.86 1.11
C TRP A 111 -0.02 14.60 2.01
N ASP A 112 -1.20 15.09 1.62
CA ASP A 112 -2.44 14.90 2.38
C ASP A 112 -2.83 13.42 2.41
N VAL A 113 -2.68 12.72 1.29
CA VAL A 113 -2.95 11.27 1.18
C VAL A 113 -1.98 10.46 2.06
N ALA A 114 -0.70 10.82 2.06
CA ALA A 114 0.29 10.19 2.92
C ALA A 114 0.01 10.47 4.40
N ARG A 115 -0.37 11.71 4.75
CA ARG A 115 -0.73 12.10 6.12
C ARG A 115 -2.01 11.40 6.61
N ASP A 116 -3.00 11.22 5.74
CA ASP A 116 -4.21 10.46 6.06
C ASP A 116 -3.91 8.99 6.41
N HIS A 117 -2.89 8.41 5.76
CA HIS A 117 -2.54 7.01 5.98
C HIS A 117 -1.54 6.77 7.11
N PHE A 118 -0.47 7.57 7.17
CA PHE A 118 0.66 7.42 8.11
C PHE A 118 0.58 8.36 9.31
N GLY A 119 -0.45 9.20 9.37
CA GLY A 119 -0.70 10.05 10.51
C GLY A 119 0.18 11.30 10.58
N GLY A 120 0.06 12.01 11.70
CA GLY A 120 0.76 13.28 11.94
C GLY A 120 2.11 13.16 12.63
N PHE A 121 2.40 12.01 13.24
CA PHE A 121 3.58 11.80 14.08
C PHE A 121 4.86 11.47 13.32
N VAL A 122 4.76 10.68 12.24
CA VAL A 122 5.91 10.12 11.52
C VAL A 122 6.63 11.18 10.67
N PRO A 123 7.98 11.15 10.57
CA PRO A 123 8.71 12.07 9.71
C PRO A 123 8.39 11.78 8.24
N MET A 124 8.04 12.83 7.51
CA MET A 124 7.74 12.79 6.09
C MET A 124 8.65 13.75 5.34
N THR A 125 9.21 13.32 4.21
CA THR A 125 10.07 14.15 3.35
C THR A 125 9.43 14.25 1.98
N ALA A 126 9.15 15.47 1.52
CA ALA A 126 8.66 15.71 0.17
C ALA A 126 9.80 15.58 -0.84
N VAL A 127 9.54 14.90 -1.96
CA VAL A 127 10.46 14.78 -3.09
C VAL A 127 9.74 15.12 -4.40
N ASN A 128 10.51 15.55 -5.40
CA ASN A 128 9.95 16.09 -6.64
C ASN A 128 9.70 15.04 -7.72
N THR A 129 10.20 13.80 -7.56
CA THR A 129 9.99 12.72 -8.54
C THR A 129 9.66 11.40 -7.83
N PRO A 130 8.81 10.53 -8.42
CA PRO A 130 8.55 9.22 -7.86
C PRO A 130 9.84 8.38 -7.74
N ALA A 131 10.76 8.49 -8.71
CA ALA A 131 12.06 7.82 -8.67
C ALA A 131 12.90 8.23 -7.45
N ALA A 132 12.85 9.50 -7.02
CA ALA A 132 13.52 9.94 -5.79
C ALA A 132 12.91 9.30 -4.55
N ALA A 133 11.58 9.13 -4.52
CA ALA A 133 10.90 8.45 -3.40
C ALA A 133 11.32 6.97 -3.32
N LEU A 134 11.33 6.26 -4.46
CA LEU A 134 11.77 4.86 -4.54
C LEU A 134 13.23 4.68 -4.12
N ARG A 135 14.09 5.61 -4.52
CA ARG A 135 15.50 5.62 -4.13
C ARG A 135 15.67 5.76 -2.62
N ALA A 136 14.89 6.64 -1.98
CA ALA A 136 14.94 6.80 -0.52
C ALA A 136 14.64 5.49 0.22
N VAL A 137 13.72 4.67 -0.30
CA VAL A 137 13.46 3.32 0.25
C VAL A 137 14.61 2.36 -0.02
N SER A 138 15.14 2.37 -1.24
CA SER A 138 16.24 1.48 -1.65
C SER A 138 17.54 1.75 -0.88
N GLU A 139 17.80 3.02 -0.55
CA GLU A 139 18.96 3.47 0.25
C GLU A 139 18.71 3.39 1.76
N GLY A 140 17.48 3.05 2.19
CA GLY A 140 17.11 2.96 3.61
C GLY A 140 16.97 4.31 4.33
N THR A 141 16.96 5.43 3.60
CA THR A 141 16.71 6.77 4.18
C THR A 141 15.22 7.02 4.45
N ALA A 142 14.34 6.22 3.83
CA ALA A 142 12.92 6.13 4.17
C ALA A 142 12.48 4.66 4.28
N THR A 143 11.48 4.39 5.11
CA THR A 143 10.88 3.06 5.26
C THR A 143 9.82 2.79 4.18
N VAL A 144 9.11 3.85 3.79
CA VAL A 144 8.03 3.80 2.80
C VAL A 144 8.16 4.96 1.83
N ALA A 145 7.88 4.69 0.56
CA ALA A 145 7.66 5.73 -0.45
C ALA A 145 6.16 5.82 -0.78
N VAL A 146 5.65 7.04 -0.95
CA VAL A 146 4.32 7.29 -1.50
C VAL A 146 4.47 7.87 -2.89
N VAL A 147 3.93 7.16 -3.88
CA VAL A 147 4.00 7.52 -5.31
C VAL A 147 2.60 7.54 -5.91
N PRO A 148 2.38 8.29 -7.01
CA PRO A 148 1.08 8.31 -7.70
C PRO A 148 0.63 6.93 -8.14
N TYR A 149 -0.68 6.71 -8.19
CA TYR A 149 -1.23 5.55 -8.88
C TYR A 149 -0.76 5.54 -10.35
N PRO A 150 -0.42 4.37 -10.93
CA PRO A 150 -0.03 4.27 -12.33
C PRO A 150 -1.10 4.85 -13.27
N ALA A 151 -0.68 5.62 -14.26
CA ALA A 151 -1.54 6.16 -15.30
C ALA A 151 -1.26 5.48 -16.65
N GLU A 152 -2.27 5.42 -17.53
CA GLU A 152 -2.03 5.10 -18.93
C GLU A 152 -1.19 6.21 -19.58
N ASP A 153 -0.41 5.83 -20.61
CA ASP A 153 0.41 6.73 -21.43
C ASP A 153 1.47 7.57 -20.67
N ASP A 154 1.88 7.12 -19.48
CA ASP A 154 3.04 7.68 -18.79
C ASP A 154 4.33 7.38 -19.57
N ALA A 155 5.02 8.43 -20.01
CA ALA A 155 6.26 8.32 -20.79
C ALA A 155 7.45 7.82 -19.95
N ASP A 156 7.45 8.06 -18.63
CA ASP A 156 8.49 7.60 -17.70
C ASP A 156 7.87 6.94 -16.46
N PRO A 157 7.27 5.76 -16.62
CA PRO A 157 6.54 5.11 -15.55
C PRO A 157 7.48 4.65 -14.44
N TRP A 158 7.24 5.15 -13.24
CA TRP A 158 8.06 4.81 -12.08
C TRP A 158 8.06 3.31 -11.72
N TRP A 159 7.00 2.58 -12.09
CA TRP A 159 6.88 1.15 -11.74
C TRP A 159 7.93 0.29 -12.43
N ARG A 160 8.59 0.78 -13.50
CA ARG A 160 9.71 0.10 -14.14
C ARG A 160 10.90 -0.12 -13.20
N PHE A 161 11.08 0.77 -12.23
CA PHE A 161 12.14 0.65 -11.22
C PHE A 161 11.89 -0.50 -10.23
N LEU A 162 10.67 -1.07 -10.20
CA LEU A 162 10.32 -2.20 -9.36
C LEU A 162 10.43 -3.54 -10.09
N VAL A 163 10.73 -3.55 -11.40
CA VAL A 163 10.82 -4.77 -12.21
C VAL A 163 12.20 -5.40 -12.00
N SER A 164 12.39 -6.03 -10.84
CA SER A 164 13.57 -6.84 -10.50
C SER A 164 13.13 -8.21 -9.94
N ALA A 165 14.02 -9.20 -9.98
CA ALA A 165 13.82 -10.50 -9.33
C ALA A 165 14.48 -10.59 -7.95
N ASP A 166 15.15 -9.53 -7.49
CA ASP A 166 15.98 -9.56 -6.28
C ASP A 166 15.13 -9.65 -5.01
N ALA A 167 15.63 -10.43 -4.05
CA ALA A 167 15.05 -10.51 -2.71
C ALA A 167 15.24 -9.19 -1.94
N GLY A 168 14.23 -8.77 -1.17
CA GLY A 168 14.30 -7.55 -0.36
C GLY A 168 14.16 -6.24 -1.15
N ARG A 169 13.86 -6.30 -2.44
CA ARG A 169 13.57 -5.10 -3.23
C ARG A 169 12.30 -4.38 -2.75
N PRO A 170 12.19 -3.06 -2.96
CA PRO A 170 10.94 -2.36 -2.77
C PRO A 170 9.84 -2.95 -3.66
N GLN A 171 8.63 -3.05 -3.11
CA GLN A 171 7.45 -3.50 -3.83
C GLN A 171 6.24 -2.68 -3.39
N VAL A 172 5.17 -2.70 -4.19
CA VAL A 172 3.89 -2.12 -3.76
C VAL A 172 3.36 -2.92 -2.57
N VAL A 173 2.93 -2.22 -1.52
CA VAL A 173 2.44 -2.84 -0.28
C VAL A 173 1.10 -2.29 0.22
N ALA A 174 0.66 -1.13 -0.27
CA ALA A 174 -0.66 -0.58 0.04
C ALA A 174 -1.19 0.35 -1.06
N ARG A 175 -2.52 0.45 -1.17
CA ARG A 175 -3.22 1.49 -1.92
C ARG A 175 -3.79 2.54 -0.98
N LEU A 176 -3.63 3.80 -1.36
CA LEU A 176 -4.03 4.97 -0.60
C LEU A 176 -5.06 5.80 -1.38
N PRO A 177 -6.07 6.38 -0.73
CA PRO A 177 -6.42 6.18 0.68
C PRO A 177 -7.13 4.83 0.91
N PHE A 178 -6.91 4.22 2.08
CA PHE A 178 -7.51 2.91 2.39
C PHE A 178 -8.93 3.02 2.98
N GLY A 179 -9.24 4.12 3.67
CA GLY A 179 -10.52 4.34 4.34
C GLY A 179 -11.50 5.22 3.57
N GLY A 180 -11.30 5.38 2.26
CA GLY A 180 -12.02 6.37 1.45
C GLY A 180 -11.36 7.75 1.47
N ARG A 181 -11.87 8.66 0.63
CA ARG A 181 -11.24 9.97 0.38
C ARG A 181 -11.63 11.06 1.38
N GLY A 182 -12.68 10.85 2.17
CA GLY A 182 -13.20 11.86 3.10
C GLY A 182 -13.45 13.20 2.39
N ASN A 183 -12.94 14.29 2.96
CA ASN A 183 -13.05 15.64 2.43
C ASN A 183 -11.84 16.12 1.60
N ALA A 184 -11.05 15.19 1.05
CA ALA A 184 -9.89 15.53 0.23
C ALA A 184 -10.29 16.43 -0.97
N ARG A 185 -9.51 17.50 -1.19
CA ARG A 185 -9.75 18.47 -2.26
C ARG A 185 -9.08 18.05 -3.57
N GLY A 186 -9.74 18.28 -4.70
CA GLY A 186 -9.17 18.13 -6.05
C GLY A 186 -9.38 16.75 -6.68
N GLU A 187 -8.68 16.50 -7.80
CA GLU A 187 -8.77 15.28 -8.61
C GLU A 187 -8.44 13.99 -7.84
N ASN A 188 -8.72 12.85 -8.48
CA ASN A 188 -8.42 11.51 -7.98
C ASN A 188 -6.91 11.34 -7.67
N ARG A 189 -6.55 11.44 -6.38
CA ARG A 189 -5.17 11.31 -5.87
C ARG A 189 -4.93 9.94 -5.24
N ASP A 190 -5.38 8.89 -5.91
CA ASP A 190 -5.01 7.55 -5.49
C ASP A 190 -3.47 7.42 -5.58
N ALA A 191 -2.88 6.77 -4.60
CA ALA A 191 -1.44 6.60 -4.48
C ALA A 191 -1.11 5.17 -4.07
N LEU A 192 0.13 4.77 -4.30
CA LEU A 192 0.68 3.51 -3.85
C LEU A 192 1.78 3.75 -2.82
N ALA A 193 1.77 2.93 -1.78
CA ALA A 193 2.86 2.85 -0.82
C ALA A 193 3.83 1.74 -1.27
N ILE A 194 5.12 2.05 -1.31
CA ILE A 194 6.20 1.15 -1.69
C ILE A 194 7.11 0.92 -0.48
N ALA A 195 7.43 -0.33 -0.16
CA ALA A 195 8.35 -0.67 0.91
C ALA A 195 9.07 -1.99 0.63
N ALA A 196 10.22 -2.20 1.27
CA ALA A 196 10.97 -3.46 1.24
C ALA A 196 10.45 -4.46 2.28
N VAL A 197 9.15 -4.76 2.26
CA VAL A 197 8.53 -5.78 3.14
C VAL A 197 7.74 -6.77 2.31
N PRO A 198 7.61 -8.05 2.72
CA PRO A 198 6.83 -9.05 2.01
C PRO A 198 5.37 -8.63 1.81
N HIS A 199 4.83 -8.92 0.63
CA HIS A 199 3.40 -8.87 0.36
C HIS A 199 2.75 -10.17 0.88
N GLU A 200 1.70 -10.05 1.68
CA GLU A 200 1.02 -11.16 2.35
C GLU A 200 -0.49 -11.10 2.05
N PRO A 201 -1.17 -12.25 1.93
CA PRO A 201 -2.59 -12.26 1.58
C PRO A 201 -3.46 -11.72 2.72
N THR A 202 -4.55 -11.04 2.35
CA THR A 202 -5.58 -10.55 3.26
C THR A 202 -6.97 -11.12 2.98
N GLY A 203 -7.11 -11.88 1.89
CA GLY A 203 -8.36 -12.52 1.44
C GLY A 203 -9.19 -11.65 0.50
N ASP A 204 -8.78 -10.40 0.26
CA ASP A 204 -9.36 -9.49 -0.72
C ASP A 204 -8.26 -8.51 -1.16
N ASP A 205 -7.53 -8.92 -2.18
CA ASP A 205 -6.23 -8.39 -2.55
C ASP A 205 -6.19 -8.02 -4.04
N ARG A 206 -5.34 -7.05 -4.38
CA ARG A 206 -4.91 -6.76 -5.74
C ARG A 206 -3.42 -7.03 -5.84
N THR A 207 -3.00 -7.67 -6.91
CA THR A 207 -1.57 -7.83 -7.24
C THR A 207 -1.25 -7.08 -8.52
N LEU A 208 -0.11 -6.39 -8.55
CA LEU A 208 0.40 -5.75 -9.75
C LEU A 208 1.47 -6.64 -10.38
N LEU A 209 1.29 -6.97 -11.66
CA LEU A 209 2.20 -7.76 -12.47
C LEU A 209 2.83 -6.86 -13.53
N SER A 210 4.14 -6.88 -13.66
CA SER A 210 4.82 -6.40 -14.86
C SER A 210 4.92 -7.55 -15.84
N ILE A 211 4.39 -7.38 -17.05
CA ILE A 211 4.37 -8.37 -18.12
C ILE A 211 5.07 -7.76 -19.33
N GLU A 212 6.26 -8.26 -19.62
CA GLU A 212 7.04 -7.86 -20.78
C GLU A 212 6.87 -8.87 -21.91
N ILE A 213 6.63 -8.36 -23.11
CA ILE A 213 6.29 -9.16 -24.28
C ILE A 213 7.31 -8.86 -25.38
N GLY A 214 8.01 -9.90 -25.84
CA GLY A 214 9.04 -9.82 -26.87
C GLY A 214 8.54 -9.94 -28.32
N GLY A 215 7.27 -9.66 -28.58
CA GLY A 215 6.65 -9.78 -29.90
C GLY A 215 5.20 -9.27 -29.93
N ASP A 216 4.50 -9.50 -31.04
CA ASP A 216 3.15 -8.98 -31.24
C ASP A 216 2.09 -9.79 -30.47
N LEU A 217 1.72 -9.31 -29.28
CA LEU A 217 0.55 -9.79 -28.53
C LEU A 217 -0.39 -8.62 -28.25
N SER A 218 -1.61 -8.68 -28.79
CA SER A 218 -2.63 -7.67 -28.49
C SER A 218 -3.01 -7.68 -27.00
N ARG A 219 -3.35 -6.51 -26.45
CA ARG A 219 -3.91 -6.36 -25.09
C ARG A 219 -5.13 -7.26 -24.84
N GLY A 220 -5.99 -7.47 -25.85
CA GLY A 220 -7.14 -8.38 -25.77
C GLY A 220 -6.74 -9.83 -25.53
N ARG A 221 -5.85 -10.38 -26.38
CA ARG A 221 -5.32 -11.74 -26.18
C ARG A 221 -4.58 -11.92 -24.84
N LEU A 222 -3.84 -10.90 -24.40
CA LEU A 222 -3.20 -10.93 -23.07
C LEU A 222 -4.24 -11.02 -21.96
N LYS A 223 -5.31 -10.22 -22.04
CA LYS A 223 -6.44 -10.24 -21.10
C LYS A 223 -7.09 -11.62 -21.05
N ASP A 224 -7.43 -12.20 -22.20
CA ASP A 224 -8.03 -13.54 -22.29
C ASP A 224 -7.08 -14.62 -21.72
N SER A 225 -5.76 -14.43 -21.91
CA SER A 225 -4.74 -15.33 -21.39
C SER A 225 -4.66 -15.28 -19.85
N LEU A 226 -4.73 -14.08 -19.28
CA LEU A 226 -4.79 -13.85 -17.84
C LEU A 226 -6.06 -14.45 -17.22
N GLU A 227 -7.23 -14.20 -17.81
CA GLU A 227 -8.51 -14.72 -17.30
C GLU A 227 -8.53 -16.25 -17.26
N ALA A 228 -8.12 -16.92 -18.35
CA ALA A 228 -8.09 -18.38 -18.37
C ALA A 228 -6.97 -19.01 -17.50
N CYS A 229 -6.01 -18.22 -16.99
CA CYS A 229 -5.07 -18.65 -15.96
C CYS A 229 -5.61 -18.44 -14.53
N GLY A 230 -6.80 -17.86 -14.35
CA GLY A 230 -7.33 -17.47 -13.05
C GLY A 230 -6.62 -16.24 -12.46
N LEU A 231 -6.20 -15.32 -13.33
CA LEU A 231 -5.60 -14.03 -13.00
C LEU A 231 -6.50 -12.90 -13.52
N PRO A 232 -7.72 -12.71 -12.98
CA PRO A 232 -8.70 -11.75 -13.49
C PRO A 232 -8.14 -10.32 -13.50
N PRO A 233 -7.93 -9.71 -14.68
CA PRO A 233 -7.33 -8.37 -14.76
C PRO A 233 -8.35 -7.27 -14.44
N VAL A 234 -7.86 -6.21 -13.79
CA VAL A 234 -8.64 -5.07 -13.29
C VAL A 234 -8.31 -3.81 -14.07
N SER A 235 -7.01 -3.55 -14.26
CA SER A 235 -6.50 -2.41 -14.99
C SER A 235 -5.21 -2.79 -15.72
N PHE A 236 -4.87 -2.03 -16.76
CA PHE A 236 -3.61 -2.16 -17.47
C PHE A 236 -3.03 -0.77 -17.72
N CYS A 237 -1.72 -0.65 -17.60
CA CYS A 237 -0.94 0.45 -18.15
C CYS A 237 0.10 -0.15 -19.10
N THR A 238 0.28 0.44 -20.28
CA THR A 238 1.28 -0.03 -21.24
C THR A 238 2.37 1.03 -21.38
N TRP A 239 3.61 0.58 -21.38
CA TRP A 239 4.77 1.41 -21.69
C TRP A 239 5.58 0.76 -22.80
N HIS A 240 6.08 1.62 -23.68
CA HIS A 240 6.96 1.24 -24.78
C HIS A 240 8.35 1.80 -24.51
N PRO A 241 9.38 0.96 -24.30
CA PRO A 241 10.75 1.41 -24.13
C PRO A 241 11.20 2.27 -25.32
N ALA A 242 11.80 3.43 -25.03
CA ALA A 242 12.28 4.36 -26.04
C ALA A 242 13.30 3.68 -26.98
N GLY A 243 13.07 3.79 -28.29
CA GLY A 243 13.85 3.13 -29.35
C GLY A 243 13.01 2.45 -30.44
N HIS A 244 11.71 2.25 -30.19
CA HIS A 244 10.76 1.73 -31.18
C HIS A 244 9.71 2.81 -31.49
N ALA A 245 9.98 3.60 -32.53
CA ALA A 245 9.09 4.67 -32.97
C ALA A 245 7.71 4.12 -33.37
N ILE A 246 6.66 4.84 -32.96
CA ILE A 246 5.30 4.67 -33.48
C ILE A 246 5.38 4.90 -35.00
N GLY A 247 5.24 3.85 -35.80
CA GLY A 247 5.20 3.95 -37.27
C GLY A 247 6.14 3.02 -38.05
N MET A 248 7.00 2.23 -37.39
CA MET A 248 7.66 1.09 -38.06
C MET A 248 6.85 -0.18 -37.81
N SER A 249 6.49 -0.87 -38.89
CA SER A 249 5.76 -2.14 -38.90
C SER A 249 6.59 -3.25 -38.25
N GLY A 250 6.51 -3.33 -36.93
CA GLY A 250 7.15 -4.30 -36.04
C GLY A 250 7.11 -3.73 -34.64
N GLY A 251 6.08 -4.09 -33.86
CA GLY A 251 5.89 -3.58 -32.50
C GLY A 251 7.10 -3.91 -31.64
N GLY A 252 7.76 -2.88 -31.10
CA GLY A 252 8.82 -3.08 -30.11
C GLY A 252 8.30 -3.79 -28.85
N PRO A 253 9.21 -4.28 -27.98
CA PRO A 253 8.79 -4.96 -26.76
C PRO A 253 7.89 -4.05 -25.94
N SER A 254 6.67 -4.50 -25.63
CA SER A 254 5.74 -3.77 -24.78
C SER A 254 5.86 -4.29 -23.34
N VAL A 255 5.83 -3.37 -22.37
CA VAL A 255 5.77 -3.71 -20.96
C VAL A 255 4.43 -3.25 -20.41
N HIS A 256 3.66 -4.20 -19.90
CA HIS A 256 2.35 -3.95 -19.31
C HIS A 256 2.45 -4.06 -17.80
N LEU A 257 1.99 -3.03 -17.10
CA LEU A 257 1.62 -3.16 -15.70
C LEU A 257 0.15 -3.57 -15.63
N VAL A 258 -0.11 -4.75 -15.08
CA VAL A 258 -1.47 -5.31 -14.98
C VAL A 258 -1.82 -5.50 -13.52
N GLU A 259 -2.92 -4.89 -13.10
CA GLU A 259 -3.53 -5.17 -11.79
C GLU A 259 -4.45 -6.39 -11.93
N VAL A 260 -4.34 -7.37 -11.04
CA VAL A 260 -5.19 -8.56 -11.00
C VAL A 260 -5.96 -8.64 -9.69
N ALA A 261 -7.20 -9.15 -9.75
CA ALA A 261 -8.13 -9.26 -8.62
C ALA A 261 -7.87 -10.49 -7.74
N ASP A 262 -6.62 -10.69 -7.34
CA ASP A 262 -6.24 -11.75 -6.41
C ASP A 262 -4.86 -11.48 -5.79
N PHE A 263 -4.54 -12.20 -4.71
CA PHE A 263 -3.19 -12.35 -4.23
C PHE A 263 -2.39 -13.30 -5.14
N VAL A 264 -1.23 -12.84 -5.61
CA VAL A 264 -0.31 -13.65 -6.42
C VAL A 264 1.10 -13.53 -5.82
N ALA A 265 1.63 -14.66 -5.35
CA ALA A 265 3.01 -14.72 -4.86
C ALA A 265 4.02 -14.77 -6.02
N HIS A 266 5.29 -14.43 -5.75
CA HIS A 266 6.36 -14.46 -6.77
C HIS A 266 6.52 -15.83 -7.44
N ALA A 267 6.29 -16.92 -6.70
CA ALA A 267 6.38 -18.30 -7.20
C ALA A 267 5.00 -18.93 -7.51
N ASP A 268 3.97 -18.11 -7.75
CA ASP A 268 2.62 -18.61 -8.02
C ASP A 268 2.58 -19.40 -9.34
N PRO A 269 2.07 -20.65 -9.35
CA PRO A 269 2.05 -21.50 -10.54
C PRO A 269 1.19 -20.95 -11.69
N ARG A 270 0.27 -20.00 -11.42
CA ARG A 270 -0.49 -19.30 -12.47
C ARG A 270 0.40 -18.47 -13.38
N LEU A 271 1.52 -17.95 -12.86
CA LEU A 271 2.47 -17.14 -13.63
C LEU A 271 3.19 -18.01 -14.68
N ALA A 272 3.62 -19.21 -14.29
CA ALA A 272 4.22 -20.18 -15.22
C ALA A 272 3.23 -20.60 -16.31
N ARG A 273 1.98 -20.91 -15.93
CA ARG A 273 0.91 -21.23 -16.89
C ARG A 273 0.64 -20.10 -17.88
N LEU A 274 0.75 -18.84 -17.45
CA LEU A 274 0.59 -17.70 -18.34
C LEU A 274 1.69 -17.67 -19.41
N THR A 275 2.95 -17.86 -19.01
CA THR A 275 4.09 -17.94 -19.93
C THR A 275 4.00 -19.14 -20.88
N GLU A 276 3.53 -20.29 -20.41
CA GLU A 276 3.32 -21.48 -21.26
C GLU A 276 2.23 -21.24 -22.31
N ARG A 277 1.13 -20.55 -21.94
CA ARG A 277 0.01 -20.28 -22.85
C ARG A 277 0.32 -19.27 -23.94
N THR A 278 1.35 -18.45 -23.77
CA THR A 278 1.79 -17.49 -24.80
C THR A 278 2.64 -18.16 -25.88
N GLY A 279 2.95 -19.45 -25.75
CA GLY A 279 3.61 -20.27 -26.76
C GLY A 279 5.00 -19.72 -27.09
N ASP A 280 5.25 -19.49 -28.38
CA ASP A 280 6.56 -19.00 -28.86
C ASP A 280 6.78 -17.51 -28.60
N ILE A 281 5.77 -16.76 -28.13
CA ILE A 281 5.91 -15.34 -27.80
C ILE A 281 6.66 -15.23 -26.47
N PRO A 282 7.86 -14.62 -26.42
CA PRO A 282 8.59 -14.47 -25.18
C PRO A 282 7.81 -13.58 -24.22
N VAL A 283 7.44 -14.12 -23.05
CA VAL A 283 6.73 -13.38 -22.01
C VAL A 283 7.45 -13.53 -20.67
N ARG A 284 7.83 -12.40 -20.09
CA ARG A 284 8.41 -12.32 -18.74
C ARG A 284 7.41 -11.68 -17.80
N VAL A 285 7.09 -12.36 -16.71
CA VAL A 285 6.16 -11.88 -15.69
C VAL A 285 6.86 -11.68 -14.36
N THR A 286 6.71 -10.49 -13.78
CA THR A 286 7.30 -10.12 -12.49
C THR A 286 6.22 -9.55 -11.58
N VAL A 287 6.09 -10.08 -10.36
CA VAL A 287 5.21 -9.49 -9.33
C VAL A 287 5.81 -8.18 -8.84
N VAL A 288 5.15 -7.05 -9.10
CA VAL A 288 5.60 -5.72 -8.67
C VAL A 288 5.25 -5.44 -7.20
N GLY A 289 4.31 -6.20 -6.66
CA GLY A 289 3.79 -6.08 -5.30
C GLY A 289 2.27 -6.13 -5.33
N GLY A 290 1.62 -5.81 -4.23
CA GLY A 290 0.17 -5.82 -4.15
C GLY A 290 -0.32 -5.12 -2.90
N TYR A 291 -1.64 -5.08 -2.77
CA TYR A 291 -2.29 -4.40 -1.67
C TYR A 291 -3.65 -5.02 -1.37
N ALA A 292 -4.04 -4.93 -0.12
CA ALA A 292 -5.41 -5.20 0.30
C ALA A 292 -6.36 -4.17 -0.35
N VAL A 293 -7.48 -4.63 -0.90
CA VAL A 293 -8.52 -3.74 -1.46
C VAL A 293 -8.98 -2.74 -0.38
N PRO A 294 -8.95 -1.42 -0.67
CA PRO A 294 -9.45 -0.39 0.23
C PRO A 294 -10.89 -0.63 0.70
N LEU A 295 -11.20 -0.15 1.90
CA LEU A 295 -12.56 -0.24 2.45
C LEU A 295 -13.52 0.62 1.61
N ALA A 296 -14.64 0.04 1.22
CA ALA A 296 -15.77 0.76 0.65
C ALA A 296 -16.55 1.48 1.76
N LEU A 297 -16.00 2.60 2.23
CA LEU A 297 -16.69 3.51 3.14
C LEU A 297 -17.33 4.63 2.31
N GLY A 298 -18.66 4.74 2.40
CA GLY A 298 -19.45 5.78 1.73
C GLY A 298 -19.27 7.16 2.33
#